data_AF-A0A2E9PP65-F1
#
_entry.id   AF-A0A2E9PP65-F1
#
_cell.length_a   1.000
_cell.length_b   1.000
_cell.length_c   1.000
_cell.angle_alpha   90.00
_cell.angle_beta   90.00
_cell.angle_gamma   90.00
#
_symmetry.space_group_name_H-M   'P 1'
#
loop_
_entity.id
_entity.type
_entity.pdbx_description
1 polymer ?
#
loop_
_entity_poly.entity_id
_entity_poly.type
_entity_poly.pdbx_seq_one_letter_code
_entity_poly.pdbx_strand_id
1 'polypeptide(L)'
;MVKRSIALITLTLFVGAMAGTLVGELLGWILPAGVVKDFFLTSVSFDLAGLVGNESGVIVLDLIMFTLKFGLSLKINFTSIIGLAGAYYFLRYFR
;
A
#
# COMPACT_ATOMS: atom_id res chain seq x y z
N MET A 1 -18.29 -5.39 25.38
CA MET A 1 -17.62 -4.92 24.16
C MET A 1 -16.35 -5.73 24.00
N VAL A 2 -16.32 -6.70 23.08
CA VAL A 2 -15.09 -7.48 22.83
C VAL A 2 -14.04 -6.52 22.31
N LYS A 3 -12.96 -6.31 23.08
CA LYS A 3 -11.83 -5.49 22.64
C LYS A 3 -11.20 -6.22 21.44
N ARG A 4 -11.47 -5.76 20.22
CA ARG A 4 -10.80 -6.27 19.03
C ARG A 4 -9.30 -6.01 19.22
N SER A 5 -8.48 -7.01 18.95
CA SER A 5 -7.03 -6.83 18.98
C SER A 5 -6.67 -5.69 18.04
N ILE A 6 -5.83 -4.75 18.51
CA ILE A 6 -5.29 -3.67 17.69
C ILE A 6 -4.67 -4.24 16.41
N ALA A 7 -4.06 -5.43 16.50
CA ALA A 7 -3.49 -6.13 15.36
C ALA A 7 -4.52 -6.44 14.26
N LEU A 8 -5.75 -6.86 14.62
CA LEU A 8 -6.80 -7.14 13.63
C LEU A 8 -7.26 -5.86 12.93
N ILE A 9 -7.45 -4.78 13.69
CA ILE A 9 -7.87 -3.49 13.12
C ILE A 9 -6.81 -2.99 12.14
N THR A 10 -5.55 -2.98 12.56
CA THR A 10 -4.42 -2.54 11.71
C THR A 10 -4.29 -3.40 10.46
N LEU A 11 -4.39 -4.73 10.59
CA LEU A 11 -4.29 -5.65 9.45
C LEU A 11 -5.42 -5.43 8.44
N THR A 12 -6.66 -5.31 8.90
CA THR A 12 -7.80 -5.08 8.00
C THR A 12 -7.70 -3.73 7.29
N LEU A 13 -7.30 -2.67 8.00
CA LEU A 13 -7.08 -1.37 7.37
C LEU A 13 -5.92 -1.41 6.35
N PHE A 14 -4.83 -2.10 6.69
CA PHE A 14 -3.70 -2.28 5.78
C PHE A 14 -4.10 -3.00 4.48
N VAL A 15 -4.84 -4.10 4.59
CA VAL A 15 -5.39 -4.82 3.43
C VAL A 15 -6.34 -3.93 2.63
N GLY A 16 -7.19 -3.15 3.30
CA GLY A 16 -8.06 -2.16 2.67
C GLY A 16 -7.30 -1.11 1.86
N ALA A 17 -6.22 -0.56 2.42
CA ALA A 17 -5.36 0.40 1.73
C ALA A 17 -4.73 -0.23 0.47
N MET A 18 -4.18 -1.44 0.59
CA MET A 18 -3.57 -2.16 -0.53
C MET A 18 -4.59 -2.44 -1.64
N ALA A 19 -5.78 -2.95 -1.27
CA ALA A 19 -6.85 -3.22 -2.22
C ALA A 19 -7.30 -1.93 -2.93
N GLY A 20 -7.45 -0.83 -2.19
CA GLY A 20 -7.76 0.48 -2.76
C GLY A 20 -6.69 0.97 -3.74
N THR A 21 -5.39 0.81 -3.41
CA THR A 21 -4.32 1.14 -4.36
C THR A 21 -4.46 0.35 -5.65
N LEU A 22 -4.64 -0.97 -5.53
CA LEU A 22 -4.70 -1.91 -6.64
C LEU A 22 -5.88 -1.57 -7.57
N VAL A 23 -7.06 -1.30 -6.99
CA VAL A 23 -8.23 -0.84 -7.75
C VAL A 23 -7.94 0.50 -8.44
N GLY A 24 -7.27 1.45 -7.78
CA GLY A 24 -6.91 2.73 -8.38
C GLY A 24 -5.98 2.59 -9.59
N GLU A 25 -4.99 1.69 -9.52
CA GLU A 25 -4.11 1.42 -10.66
C GLU A 25 -4.85 0.75 -11.82
N LEU A 26 -5.74 -0.20 -11.53
CA LEU A 26 -6.58 -0.84 -12.55
C LEU A 26 -7.54 0.16 -13.22
N LEU A 27 -8.13 1.07 -12.45
CA LEU A 27 -8.96 2.16 -13.00
C LEU A 27 -8.13 3.08 -13.90
N GLY A 28 -6.87 3.33 -13.55
CA GLY A 28 -5.95 4.11 -14.38
C GLY A 28 -5.71 3.56 -15.78
N TRP A 29 -5.92 2.26 -16.01
CA TRP A 29 -5.83 1.65 -17.35
C TRP A 29 -7.03 1.98 -18.24
N ILE A 30 -8.20 2.18 -17.63
CA ILE A 30 -9.45 2.45 -18.35
C ILE A 30 -9.63 3.97 -18.56
N LEU A 31 -9.10 4.79 -17.66
CA LEU A 31 -9.24 6.23 -17.73
C LEU A 31 -8.44 6.84 -18.91
N PRO A 32 -9.05 7.76 -19.69
CA PRO A 32 -8.35 8.54 -20.71
C PRO A 32 -7.34 9.48 -20.06
N ALA A 33 -6.35 9.93 -20.84
CA ALA A 33 -5.36 10.89 -20.37
C ALA A 33 -6.04 12.21 -19.93
N GLY A 34 -5.70 12.69 -18.74
CA GLY A 34 -6.24 13.93 -18.18
C GLY A 34 -6.06 14.04 -16.67
N VAL A 35 -6.43 15.20 -16.12
CA VAL A 35 -6.23 15.54 -14.70
C VAL A 35 -6.85 14.53 -13.73
N VAL A 36 -7.94 13.88 -14.13
CA VAL A 36 -8.60 12.85 -13.32
C VAL A 36 -7.70 11.62 -13.21
N LYS A 37 -7.13 11.15 -14.32
CA LYS A 37 -6.21 10.01 -14.29
C LYS A 37 -4.99 10.32 -13.41
N ASP A 38 -4.42 11.51 -13.56
CA ASP A 38 -3.26 11.93 -12.78
C ASP A 38 -3.59 12.04 -11.30
N PHE A 39 -4.78 12.56 -10.94
CA PHE A 39 -5.23 12.61 -9.56
C PHE A 39 -5.39 11.22 -8.93
N PHE A 40 -6.00 10.27 -9.65
CA PHE A 40 -6.21 8.91 -9.16
C PHE A 40 -4.90 8.12 -9.04
N LEU A 41 -3.94 8.36 -9.95
CA LEU A 41 -2.62 7.70 -9.96
C LEU A 41 -1.57 8.40 -9.10
N THR A 42 -1.83 9.63 -8.65
CA THR A 42 -0.97 10.34 -7.71
C THR A 42 -0.81 9.48 -6.46
N SER A 43 0.44 9.12 -6.17
CA SER A 43 0.75 8.14 -5.16
C SER A 43 1.98 8.51 -4.36
N VAL A 44 1.92 8.20 -3.07
CA VAL A 44 3.08 8.24 -2.17
C VAL A 44 3.66 6.83 -2.12
N SER A 45 4.96 6.71 -2.40
CA SER A 45 5.69 5.45 -2.29
C SER A 45 6.47 5.41 -0.97
N PHE A 46 6.35 4.29 -0.27
CA PHE A 46 7.09 4.01 0.97
C PHE A 46 8.01 2.83 0.73
N ASP A 47 9.32 3.06 0.80
CA ASP A 47 10.31 1.99 0.70
C ASP A 47 10.64 1.44 2.08
N LEU A 48 10.27 0.19 2.32
CA LEU A 48 10.45 -0.45 3.62
C LEU A 48 11.94 -0.60 3.99
N ALA A 49 12.82 -0.66 3.00
CA ALA A 49 14.26 -0.74 3.18
C ALA A 49 14.90 0.60 3.58
N GLY A 50 14.27 1.74 3.27
CA GLY A 50 14.70 3.04 3.79
C GLY A 50 14.54 3.14 5.31
N LEU A 51 13.59 2.39 5.88
CA LEU A 51 13.36 2.30 7.32
C LEU A 51 14.45 1.51 8.07
N VAL A 52 15.25 0.72 7.34
CA VAL A 52 16.39 -0.07 7.86
C VAL A 52 17.72 0.69 7.69
N GLY A 53 17.68 1.96 7.26
CA GLY A 53 18.88 2.81 7.14
C GLY A 53 19.69 2.57 5.86
N ASN A 54 19.10 1.94 4.84
CA ASN A 54 19.75 1.76 3.54
C ASN A 54 19.18 2.78 2.55
N GLU A 55 19.98 3.79 2.21
CA GLU A 55 19.61 4.92 1.33
C GLU A 55 19.20 4.46 -0.09
N SER A 56 19.58 3.23 -0.48
CA SER A 56 19.24 2.65 -1.78
C SER A 56 17.87 1.97 -1.83
N GLY A 57 17.10 1.91 -0.73
CA GLY A 57 15.76 1.29 -0.74
C GLY A 57 15.77 -0.21 -1.04
N VAL A 58 16.93 -0.86 -0.92
CA VAL A 58 17.14 -2.28 -1.20
C VAL A 58 18.07 -2.85 -0.13
N ILE A 59 17.62 -3.92 0.54
CA ILE A 59 18.49 -4.74 1.39
C ILE A 59 19.34 -5.59 0.44
N VAL A 60 20.61 -5.20 0.30
CA VAL A 60 21.58 -5.91 -0.53
C VAL A 60 22.36 -6.88 0.36
N LEU A 61 22.15 -8.18 0.14
CA LEU A 61 22.96 -9.24 0.74
C LEU A 61 23.99 -9.68 -0.31
N ASP A 62 25.27 -9.38 -0.08
CA ASP A 62 26.36 -9.76 -0.97
C ASP A 62 27.03 -11.04 -0.45
N LEU A 63 26.92 -12.14 -1.22
CA LEU A 63 27.50 -13.44 -0.90
C LEU A 63 28.73 -13.75 -1.77
N ILE A 64 29.43 -12.73 -2.28
CA ILE A 64 30.67 -12.81 -3.10
C ILE A 64 30.42 -13.35 -4.51
N MET A 65 29.70 -14.46 -4.65
CA MET A 65 29.37 -15.09 -5.94
C MET A 65 27.95 -14.73 -6.42
N PHE A 66 27.06 -14.34 -5.50
CA PHE A 66 25.69 -13.96 -5.78
C PHE A 66 25.29 -12.76 -4.92
N THR A 67 24.56 -11.80 -5.50
CA THR A 67 24.02 -10.63 -4.79
C THR A 67 22.50 -10.71 -4.77
N LEU A 68 21.92 -10.77 -3.57
CA LEU A 68 20.47 -10.75 -3.37
C LEU A 68 20.01 -9.34 -3.00
N LYS A 69 19.08 -8.81 -3.78
CA LYS A 69 18.54 -7.46 -3.62
C LYS A 69 17.06 -7.55 -3.21
N PHE A 70 16.75 -7.33 -1.94
CA PHE A 70 15.39 -7.33 -1.41
C PHE A 70 14.91 -5.89 -1.19
N GLY A 71 14.04 -5.40 -2.07
CA GLY A 71 13.35 -4.11 -1.91
C GLY A 71 11.84 -4.33 -1.86
N LEU A 72 11.17 -3.71 -0.88
CA LEU A 72 9.71 -3.62 -0.86
C LEU A 72 9.34 -2.14 -0.93
N SER A 73 8.72 -1.74 -2.04
CA SER A 73 8.13 -0.43 -2.22
C SER A 73 6.61 -0.55 -2.16
N LEU A 74 5.99 0.17 -1.23
CA LEU A 74 4.54 0.18 -1.07
C LEU A 74 4.00 1.51 -1.56
N LYS A 75 3.20 1.46 -2.62
CA LYS A 75 2.54 2.63 -3.20
C LYS A 75 1.14 2.79 -2.60
N ILE A 76 0.81 4.00 -2.17
CA ILE A 76 -0.54 4.38 -1.72
C ILE A 76 -1.00 5.54 -2.59
N ASN A 77 -2.08 5.33 -3.35
CA ASN A 77 -2.68 6.34 -4.21
C ASN A 77 -3.97 6.92 -3.57
N PHE A 78 -4.61 7.86 -4.25
CA PHE A 78 -5.85 8.45 -3.73
C PHE A 78 -6.95 7.40 -3.47
N THR A 79 -7.04 6.38 -4.32
CA THR A 79 -8.05 5.30 -4.21
C THR A 79 -7.84 4.44 -2.96
N SER A 80 -6.61 4.38 -2.43
CA SER A 80 -6.31 3.71 -1.16
C SER A 80 -7.08 4.32 0.02
N ILE A 81 -7.41 5.61 -0.01
CA ILE A 81 -8.25 6.26 1.02
C ILE A 81 -9.67 5.69 0.98
N ILE A 82 -10.19 5.45 -0.22
CA ILE A 82 -11.51 4.82 -0.42
C ILE A 82 -11.47 3.37 0.06
N GLY A 83 -10.40 2.64 -0.24
CA GLY A 83 -10.18 1.28 0.27
C GLY A 83 -10.09 1.21 1.80
N LEU A 84 -9.41 2.17 2.42
CA LEU A 84 -9.36 2.33 3.89
C LEU A 84 -10.73 2.62 4.48
N ALA A 85 -11.50 3.54 3.88
CA ALA A 85 -12.85 3.85 4.30
C ALA A 85 -13.78 2.63 4.20
N GLY A 86 -13.66 1.86 3.11
CA GLY A 86 -14.38 0.60 2.93
C GLY A 86 -14.02 -0.45 3.98
N ALA A 87 -12.72 -0.64 4.26
CA ALA A 87 -12.26 -1.57 5.30
C ALA A 87 -12.70 -1.15 6.70
N TYR A 88 -12.67 0.15 7.01
CA TYR A 88 -13.24 0.69 8.25
C TYR A 88 -14.74 0.42 8.35
N TYR A 89 -15.49 0.64 7.27
CA TYR A 89 -16.92 0.36 7.23
C TYR A 89 -17.21 -1.13 7.41
N PHE A 90 -16.41 -2.01 6.80
CA PHE A 90 -16.50 -3.45 6.98
C PHE A 90 -16.31 -3.85 8.45
N LEU A 91 -15.28 -3.31 9.11
CA LEU A 91 -15.05 -3.51 10.54
C LEU A 91 -16.21 -3.01 11.42
N ARG A 92 -16.89 -1.95 11.00
CA ARG A 92 -18.03 -1.37 11.71
C ARG A 92 -19.32 -2.19 11.54
N TYR A 93 -19.59 -2.68 10.33
CA TYR A 93 -20.86 -3.34 9.98
C TYR A 93 -20.86 -4.84 10.26
N PHE A 94 -19.76 -5.56 9.98
CA PHE A 94 -19.63 -7.00 10.27
C PHE A 94 -19.27 -7.24 11.75
N ARG A 95 -19.97 -6.53 12.63
CA ARG A 95 -19.68 -6.44 14.06
C ARG A 95 -19.88 -7.76 14.77
#